data_AF-A0A7Y3E6T7-F1
#
_entry.id   AF-A0A7Y3E6T7-F1
#
_cell.length_a   1.000
_cell.length_b   1.000
_cell.length_c   1.000
_cell.angle_alpha   90.00
_cell.angle_beta   90.00
_cell.angle_gamma   90.00
#
_symmetry.space_group_name_H-M   'P 1'
#
loop_
_entity.id
_entity.type
_entity.pdbx_description
1 polymer ?
#
loop_
_entity_poly.entity_id
_entity_poly.type
_entity_poly.pdbx_seq_one_letter_code
_entity_poly.pdbx_strand_id
1 'polypeptide(L)'
;MSTRILLCAILLVLTIAPAAMAATVTVNYVVPGDGFDSTNPPDPASPAPGATLGAQRRASFEAAANFWGANLTSNVPIIVDARMTPLFCDQFSATLGSAGAINIVRDFPNAPLANTWYHVGLGNKLANVDLITTNSDVRATFNSEIDNNNNCLTGTNWYYDVVPGSPGGISFFDVVLHEIGHGIGVSTFVDISTGTKAGGYNDTYMTFLEDHNLGGGTTWPVMTNAQRLASAIDGPNTHFVGSAVQDIVDTGCLTGGVNGNHAMVYAPNPLRQGSSISHWDTTMERDGVSEIMEPFAVPGASFLLTFELLEDIGWGPTGPANACTKRRVIIISE
;
A
#
# COMPACT_ATOMS: atom_id res chain seq x y z
N MET A 1 2.59 65.26 -35.02
CA MET A 1 1.99 64.41 -33.96
C MET A 1 2.55 63.01 -34.13
N SER A 2 3.40 62.57 -33.20
CA SER A 2 4.05 61.25 -33.23
C SER A 2 3.28 60.29 -32.32
N THR A 3 2.78 59.21 -32.89
CA THR A 3 2.02 58.15 -32.23
C THR A 3 2.97 57.27 -31.42
N ARG A 4 2.83 57.24 -30.09
CA ARG A 4 3.61 56.35 -29.21
C ARG A 4 2.87 55.02 -29.06
N ILE A 5 3.47 53.95 -29.57
CA ILE A 5 3.02 52.57 -29.37
C ILE A 5 3.59 52.11 -28.02
N LEU A 6 2.70 51.74 -27.09
CA LEU A 6 3.05 51.19 -25.79
C LEU A 6 3.18 49.66 -25.94
N LEU A 7 4.40 49.11 -25.87
CA LEU A 7 4.60 47.67 -25.75
C LEU A 7 4.35 47.25 -24.29
N CYS A 8 3.30 46.47 -24.04
CA CYS A 8 3.15 45.70 -22.80
C CYS A 8 4.09 44.49 -22.86
N ALA A 9 5.15 44.50 -22.05
CA ALA A 9 5.96 43.31 -21.80
C ALA A 9 5.20 42.38 -20.85
N ILE A 10 4.75 41.23 -21.36
CA ILE A 10 4.21 40.15 -20.53
C ILE A 10 5.39 39.45 -19.88
N LEU A 11 5.55 39.62 -18.56
CA LEU A 11 6.56 38.94 -17.77
C LEU A 11 6.07 37.51 -17.49
N LEU A 12 6.60 36.52 -18.23
CA LEU A 12 6.34 35.11 -17.99
C LEU A 12 7.12 34.67 -16.75
N VAL A 13 6.46 34.57 -15.60
CA VAL A 13 7.06 34.01 -14.38
C VAL A 13 7.04 32.49 -14.53
N LEU A 14 8.19 31.90 -14.88
CA LEU A 14 8.39 30.45 -14.79
C LEU A 14 8.42 30.07 -13.29
N THR A 15 7.31 29.56 -12.77
CA THR A 15 7.30 28.86 -11.49
C THR A 15 8.00 27.52 -11.70
N ILE A 16 9.28 27.44 -11.33
CA ILE A 16 9.98 26.17 -11.22
C ILE A 16 9.35 25.46 -10.00
N ALA A 17 8.44 24.51 -10.26
CA ALA A 17 7.97 23.63 -9.20
C ALA A 17 9.20 22.87 -8.64
N PRO A 18 9.43 22.87 -7.32
CA PRO A 18 10.49 22.03 -6.75
C PRO A 18 10.22 20.58 -7.18
N ALA A 19 11.25 19.91 -7.67
CA ALA A 19 11.17 18.48 -7.95
C ALA A 19 10.71 17.77 -6.67
N ALA A 20 9.64 16.98 -6.76
CA ALA A 20 9.16 16.18 -5.65
C ALA A 20 10.32 15.29 -5.15
N MET A 21 10.64 15.38 -3.86
CA MET A 21 11.70 14.59 -3.26
C MET A 21 11.18 13.17 -2.99
N ALA A 22 11.89 12.17 -3.51
CA ALA A 22 11.64 10.77 -3.15
C ALA A 22 11.72 10.60 -1.64
N ALA A 23 10.82 9.79 -1.08
CA ALA A 23 10.81 9.48 0.34
C ALA A 23 12.05 8.64 0.72
N THR A 24 12.37 8.64 2.00
CA THR A 24 13.34 7.70 2.58
C THR A 24 12.58 6.73 3.48
N VAL A 25 12.76 5.43 3.27
CA VAL A 25 12.23 4.39 4.17
C VAL A 25 13.40 3.78 4.93
N THR A 26 13.38 3.90 6.25
CA THR A 26 14.42 3.35 7.14
C THR A 26 13.88 2.16 7.90
N VAL A 27 14.69 1.12 8.07
CA VAL A 27 14.28 -0.13 8.72
C VAL A 27 15.05 -0.32 10.02
N ASN A 28 14.31 -0.50 11.11
CA ASN A 28 14.81 -0.91 12.41
C ASN A 28 14.50 -2.39 12.62
N TYR A 29 15.52 -3.22 12.79
CA TYR A 29 15.35 -4.63 13.15
C TYR A 29 15.30 -4.73 14.68
N VAL A 30 14.08 -4.86 15.23
CA VAL A 30 13.82 -4.54 16.65
C VAL A 30 13.89 -5.73 17.61
N VAL A 31 14.04 -6.96 17.11
CA VAL A 31 14.14 -8.16 17.95
C VAL A 31 15.50 -8.84 17.76
N PRO A 32 16.44 -8.65 18.69
CA PRO A 32 17.74 -9.32 18.61
C PRO A 32 17.61 -10.84 18.61
N GLY A 33 18.34 -11.50 17.71
CA GLY A 33 18.37 -12.95 17.58
C GLY A 33 17.14 -13.55 16.86
N ASP A 34 16.27 -12.73 16.27
CA ASP A 34 15.15 -13.20 15.47
C ASP A 34 15.59 -13.67 14.08
N GLY A 35 14.63 -13.93 13.19
CA GLY A 35 14.90 -14.41 11.84
C GLY A 35 15.85 -13.52 11.02
N PHE A 36 15.90 -12.22 11.27
CA PHE A 36 16.83 -11.31 10.58
C PHE A 36 18.28 -11.43 11.07
N ASP A 37 18.50 -12.07 12.22
CA ASP A 37 19.82 -12.35 12.79
C ASP A 37 20.28 -13.80 12.55
N SER A 38 19.55 -14.57 11.75
CA SER A 38 19.88 -15.98 11.47
C SER A 38 21.30 -16.14 10.90
N THR A 39 22.10 -16.96 11.58
CA THR A 39 23.46 -17.36 11.14
C THR A 39 23.47 -18.62 10.29
N ASN A 40 22.29 -19.17 9.94
CA ASN A 40 22.20 -20.32 9.06
C ASN A 40 22.83 -20.01 7.69
N PRO A 41 23.31 -21.03 6.96
CA PRO A 41 23.78 -20.83 5.59
C PRO A 41 22.74 -20.09 4.74
N PRO A 42 23.16 -19.19 3.83
CA PRO A 42 22.25 -18.52 2.92
C PRO A 42 21.56 -19.53 2.00
N ASP A 43 20.35 -19.23 1.56
CA ASP A 43 19.68 -19.97 0.50
C ASP A 43 20.40 -19.68 -0.85
N PRO A 44 21.05 -20.69 -1.46
CA PRO A 44 21.78 -20.50 -2.71
C PRO A 44 20.86 -20.29 -3.92
N ALA A 45 19.55 -20.57 -3.82
CA ALA A 45 18.60 -20.33 -4.91
C ALA A 45 18.16 -18.86 -4.98
N SER A 46 18.22 -18.15 -3.85
CA SER A 46 17.75 -16.76 -3.73
C SER A 46 18.78 -15.75 -4.26
N PRO A 47 18.36 -14.70 -5.00
CA PRO A 47 19.25 -13.70 -5.56
C PRO A 47 19.75 -12.66 -4.54
N ALA A 48 19.08 -12.51 -3.40
CA ALA A 48 19.51 -11.56 -2.37
C ALA A 48 20.94 -11.87 -1.90
N PRO A 49 21.80 -10.83 -1.78
CA PRO A 49 23.16 -11.01 -1.31
C PRO A 49 23.19 -11.28 0.20
N GLY A 50 24.19 -12.04 0.67
CA GLY A 50 24.40 -12.26 2.10
C GLY A 50 25.23 -13.50 2.39
N ALA A 51 26.06 -13.44 3.43
CA ALA A 51 26.84 -14.60 3.90
C ALA A 51 26.03 -15.55 4.81
N THR A 52 24.83 -15.13 5.25
CA THR A 52 23.92 -15.89 6.09
C THR A 52 22.48 -15.70 5.62
N LEU A 53 21.58 -16.57 6.04
CA LEU A 53 20.14 -16.44 5.79
C LEU A 53 19.58 -15.12 6.34
N GLY A 54 20.00 -14.71 7.54
CA GLY A 54 19.61 -13.43 8.12
C GLY A 54 20.06 -12.24 7.25
N ALA A 55 21.28 -12.30 6.70
CA ALA A 55 21.77 -11.26 5.80
C ALA A 55 20.96 -11.19 4.49
N GLN A 56 20.55 -12.32 3.91
CA GLN A 56 19.67 -12.34 2.73
C GLN A 56 18.27 -11.79 3.01
N ARG A 57 17.68 -12.16 4.16
CA ARG A 57 16.40 -11.62 4.63
C ARG A 57 16.44 -10.10 4.74
N ARG A 58 17.49 -9.55 5.37
CA ARG A 58 17.70 -8.11 5.51
C ARG A 58 17.90 -7.43 4.15
N ALA A 59 18.72 -8.00 3.28
CA ALA A 59 18.96 -7.44 1.95
C ALA A 59 17.68 -7.39 1.09
N SER A 60 16.86 -8.43 1.15
CA SER A 60 15.56 -8.48 0.47
C SER A 60 14.57 -7.46 1.04
N PHE A 61 14.49 -7.34 2.37
CA PHE A 61 13.66 -6.32 3.03
C PHE A 61 14.11 -4.91 2.65
N GLU A 62 15.41 -4.62 2.75
CA GLU A 62 15.96 -3.31 2.43
C GLU A 62 15.74 -2.94 0.96
N ALA A 63 15.79 -3.91 0.05
CA ALA A 63 15.41 -3.68 -1.34
C ALA A 63 13.95 -3.24 -1.47
N ALA A 64 13.02 -3.90 -0.76
CA ALA A 64 11.60 -3.52 -0.76
C ALA A 64 11.36 -2.15 -0.11
N ALA A 65 12.04 -1.84 0.99
CA ALA A 65 12.01 -0.52 1.61
C ALA A 65 12.53 0.57 0.67
N ASN A 66 13.65 0.33 -0.02
CA ASN A 66 14.19 1.24 -1.03
C ASN A 66 13.24 1.42 -2.21
N PHE A 67 12.54 0.36 -2.63
CA PHE A 67 11.51 0.44 -3.66
C PHE A 67 10.38 1.40 -3.22
N TRP A 68 9.86 1.26 -2.01
CA TRP A 68 8.86 2.21 -1.49
C TRP A 68 9.41 3.65 -1.41
N GLY A 69 10.63 3.83 -0.90
CA GLY A 69 11.27 5.15 -0.83
C GLY A 69 11.39 5.83 -2.19
N ALA A 70 11.80 5.08 -3.22
CA ALA A 70 11.92 5.59 -4.59
C ALA A 70 10.57 5.94 -5.25
N ASN A 71 9.47 5.38 -4.76
CA ASN A 71 8.15 5.49 -5.37
C ASN A 71 7.15 6.32 -4.53
N LEU A 72 7.54 6.82 -3.36
CA LEU A 72 6.74 7.73 -2.55
C LEU A 72 7.37 9.12 -2.52
N THR A 73 6.58 10.14 -2.25
CA THR A 73 7.08 11.52 -2.03
C THR A 73 6.90 11.91 -0.57
N SER A 74 7.99 12.18 0.14
CA SER A 74 7.96 12.68 1.53
C SER A 74 9.27 13.37 1.91
N ASN A 75 9.17 14.50 2.60
CA ASN A 75 10.32 15.14 3.25
C ASN A 75 10.59 14.60 4.66
N VAL A 76 9.70 13.77 5.19
CA VAL A 76 9.86 13.12 6.50
C VAL A 76 10.14 11.62 6.25
N PRO A 77 11.22 11.05 6.81
CA PRO A 77 11.51 9.63 6.68
C PRO A 77 10.35 8.77 7.19
N ILE A 78 10.07 7.67 6.50
CA ILE A 78 9.16 6.63 6.97
C ILE A 78 10.01 5.60 7.73
N ILE A 79 9.71 5.35 9.00
CA ILE A 79 10.48 4.46 9.85
C ILE A 79 9.69 3.16 10.07
N VAL A 80 10.30 2.02 9.73
CA VAL A 80 9.69 0.68 9.82
C VAL A 80 10.36 -0.15 10.90
N ASP A 81 9.62 -0.57 11.92
CA ASP A 81 10.04 -1.59 12.87
C ASP A 81 9.77 -2.98 12.30
N ALA A 82 10.81 -3.67 11.85
CA ALA A 82 10.77 -5.01 11.30
C ALA A 82 11.13 -6.06 12.36
N ARG A 83 10.38 -7.16 12.38
CA ARG A 83 10.72 -8.38 13.11
C ARG A 83 10.38 -9.62 12.28
N MET A 84 11.12 -10.70 12.46
CA MET A 84 10.87 -11.98 11.82
C MET A 84 10.80 -13.08 12.87
N THR A 85 9.58 -13.40 13.29
CA THR A 85 9.29 -14.30 14.41
C THR A 85 8.25 -15.34 13.97
N PRO A 86 8.05 -16.43 14.71
CA PRO A 86 7.04 -17.42 14.33
C PRO A 86 5.65 -16.77 14.27
N LEU A 87 4.96 -16.96 13.13
CA LEU A 87 3.53 -16.66 12.96
C LEU A 87 2.76 -17.96 12.75
N PHE A 88 1.43 -17.88 12.71
CA PHE A 88 0.61 -19.07 12.44
C PHE A 88 1.09 -19.78 11.18
N CYS A 89 1.31 -21.08 11.30
CA CYS A 89 1.68 -21.91 10.19
C CYS A 89 1.32 -23.37 10.45
N ASP A 90 0.81 -24.04 9.42
CA ASP A 90 0.64 -25.48 9.36
C ASP A 90 1.11 -26.01 7.99
N GLN A 91 0.84 -27.28 7.72
CA GLN A 91 1.27 -27.95 6.50
C GLN A 91 0.67 -27.35 5.22
N PHE A 92 -0.44 -26.62 5.31
CA PHE A 92 -1.26 -26.16 4.18
C PHE A 92 -1.44 -24.64 4.11
N SER A 93 -1.26 -23.93 5.22
CA SER A 93 -1.52 -22.50 5.33
C SER A 93 -0.58 -21.80 6.30
N ALA A 94 -0.33 -20.52 6.04
CA ALA A 94 0.51 -19.69 6.89
C ALA A 94 0.07 -18.23 6.84
N THR A 95 0.28 -17.52 7.94
CA THR A 95 0.42 -16.07 7.89
C THR A 95 1.84 -15.77 7.42
N LEU A 96 1.97 -15.08 6.28
CA LEU A 96 3.26 -14.74 5.68
C LEU A 96 3.88 -13.50 6.34
N GLY A 97 3.05 -12.47 6.52
CA GLY A 97 3.38 -11.25 7.21
C GLY A 97 2.17 -10.66 7.93
N SER A 98 2.42 -9.60 8.70
CA SER A 98 1.41 -8.71 9.22
C SER A 98 2.06 -7.37 9.53
N ALA A 99 1.49 -6.31 8.99
CA ALA A 99 1.93 -4.95 9.25
C ALA A 99 0.79 -3.94 9.34
N GLY A 100 1.13 -2.77 9.87
CA GLY A 100 0.22 -1.64 9.99
C GLY A 100 0.92 -0.44 10.61
N ALA A 101 0.24 0.70 10.59
CA ALA A 101 0.73 1.90 11.26
C ALA A 101 0.80 1.68 12.78
N ILE A 102 1.89 2.10 13.43
CA ILE A 102 2.05 2.01 14.88
C ILE A 102 1.12 3.02 15.58
N ASN A 103 0.88 4.16 14.94
CA ASN A 103 -0.02 5.20 15.41
C ASN A 103 -0.92 5.71 14.29
N ILE A 104 -2.06 6.27 14.71
CA ILE A 104 -2.94 7.04 13.85
C ILE A 104 -3.01 8.47 14.37
N VAL A 105 -3.02 9.43 13.46
CA VAL A 105 -3.01 10.87 13.76
C VAL A 105 -4.16 11.56 13.06
N ARG A 106 -4.66 12.66 13.65
CA ARG A 106 -5.80 13.44 13.14
C ARG A 106 -5.66 14.89 13.58
N ASP A 107 -6.25 15.79 12.81
CA ASP A 107 -6.33 17.24 13.08
C ASP A 107 -4.97 17.88 13.37
N PHE A 108 -3.92 17.39 12.70
CA PHE A 108 -2.60 18.00 12.72
C PHE A 108 -2.54 19.21 11.78
N PRO A 109 -1.54 20.10 11.91
CA PRO A 109 -1.36 21.22 11.00
C PRO A 109 -1.28 20.76 9.53
N ASN A 110 -2.07 21.39 8.65
CA ASN A 110 -2.18 21.06 7.22
C ASN A 110 -2.87 19.72 6.90
N ALA A 111 -3.56 19.09 7.85
CA ALA A 111 -4.41 17.93 7.55
C ALA A 111 -5.45 18.28 6.46
N PRO A 112 -5.48 17.59 5.31
CA PRO A 112 -6.39 17.91 4.21
C PRO A 112 -7.87 17.76 4.57
N LEU A 113 -8.20 16.76 5.41
CA LEU A 113 -9.54 16.47 5.87
C LEU A 113 -9.60 16.65 7.39
N ALA A 114 -10.49 17.51 7.85
CA ALA A 114 -10.77 17.68 9.27
C ALA A 114 -11.53 16.46 9.82
N ASN A 115 -11.32 16.13 11.09
CA ASN A 115 -11.97 15.02 11.77
C ASN A 115 -11.74 13.65 11.10
N THR A 116 -10.55 13.44 10.52
CA THR A 116 -10.17 12.23 9.79
C THR A 116 -8.84 11.65 10.31
N TRP A 117 -8.80 10.34 10.53
CA TRP A 117 -7.60 9.60 10.86
C TRP A 117 -6.72 9.33 9.65
N TYR A 118 -5.42 9.45 9.87
CA TYR A 118 -4.35 9.14 8.93
C TYR A 118 -3.40 8.15 9.58
N HIS A 119 -2.85 7.21 8.80
CA HIS A 119 -1.64 6.47 9.17
C HIS A 119 -0.55 7.49 9.51
N VAL A 120 0.19 7.28 10.61
CA VAL A 120 1.17 8.27 11.09
C VAL A 120 2.20 8.66 10.03
N GLY A 121 2.69 7.74 9.20
CA GLY A 121 3.62 8.05 8.11
C GLY A 121 3.04 9.03 7.08
N LEU A 122 1.77 8.86 6.70
CA LEU A 122 1.07 9.80 5.82
C LEU A 122 0.81 11.14 6.52
N GLY A 123 0.43 11.11 7.79
CA GLY A 123 0.28 12.32 8.61
C GLY A 123 1.58 13.12 8.71
N ASN A 124 2.70 12.46 8.96
CA ASN A 124 4.04 13.04 9.02
C ASN A 124 4.41 13.74 7.71
N LYS A 125 4.17 13.07 6.58
CA LYS A 125 4.36 13.63 5.24
C LYS A 125 3.51 14.90 5.04
N LEU A 126 2.22 14.84 5.33
CA LEU A 126 1.29 15.95 5.11
C LEU A 126 1.56 17.15 6.05
N ALA A 127 1.96 16.88 7.29
CA ALA A 127 2.37 17.90 8.26
C ALA A 127 3.77 18.47 7.97
N ASN A 128 4.56 17.77 7.14
CA ASN A 128 5.97 18.06 6.87
C ASN A 128 6.83 18.10 8.16
N VAL A 129 6.47 17.28 9.15
CA VAL A 129 7.16 17.09 10.43
C VAL A 129 6.78 15.73 11.00
N ASP A 130 7.70 15.10 11.74
CA ASP A 130 7.36 13.92 12.53
C ASP A 130 6.46 14.32 13.72
N LEU A 131 5.20 13.88 13.67
CA LEU A 131 4.16 14.16 14.65
C LEU A 131 4.34 13.31 15.92
N ILE A 132 5.03 12.17 15.87
CA ILE A 132 5.21 11.23 16.99
C ILE A 132 6.67 10.74 17.04
N THR A 133 7.56 11.63 17.51
CA THR A 133 9.01 11.39 17.58
C THR A 133 9.49 10.24 18.48
N THR A 134 8.60 9.60 19.25
CA THR A 134 8.96 8.52 20.18
C THR A 134 8.78 7.13 19.58
N ASN A 135 8.08 7.01 18.45
CA ASN A 135 7.73 5.74 17.84
C ASN A 135 8.10 5.76 16.34
N SER A 136 8.39 4.59 15.78
CA SER A 136 8.43 4.40 14.33
C SER A 136 7.03 4.51 13.72
N ASP A 137 6.94 4.60 12.39
CA ASP A 137 5.66 4.78 11.68
C ASP A 137 4.93 3.46 11.45
N VAL A 138 5.67 2.44 11.03
CA VAL A 138 5.14 1.13 10.62
C VAL A 138 5.73 0.04 11.50
N ARG A 139 4.91 -0.94 11.86
CA ARG A 139 5.38 -2.20 12.44
C ARG A 139 5.07 -3.32 11.48
N ALA A 140 6.07 -4.14 11.16
CA ALA A 140 5.92 -5.28 10.28
C ALA A 140 6.53 -6.54 10.91
N THR A 141 5.77 -7.63 10.89
CA THR A 141 6.18 -8.95 11.41
C THR A 141 6.07 -9.97 10.29
N PHE A 142 7.13 -10.74 10.06
CA PHE A 142 7.17 -11.79 9.03
C PHE A 142 7.43 -13.15 9.64
N ASN A 143 6.94 -14.20 8.99
CA ASN A 143 7.00 -15.54 9.53
C ASN A 143 8.39 -16.17 9.38
N SER A 144 9.06 -16.43 10.51
CA SER A 144 10.36 -17.10 10.53
C SER A 144 10.32 -18.58 10.18
N GLU A 145 9.15 -19.22 10.26
CA GLU A 145 8.99 -20.67 10.13
C GLU A 145 8.91 -21.17 8.69
N ILE A 146 8.70 -20.28 7.70
CA ILE A 146 8.52 -20.68 6.29
C ILE A 146 9.77 -21.37 5.73
N ASP A 147 10.97 -20.96 6.12
CA ASP A 147 12.21 -21.64 5.69
C ASP A 147 12.45 -22.99 6.39
N ASN A 148 11.56 -23.38 7.29
CA ASN A 148 11.61 -24.63 8.08
C ASN A 148 10.50 -25.59 7.62
N ASN A 149 10.53 -25.87 6.31
CA ASN A 149 9.54 -26.51 5.43
C ASN A 149 8.99 -27.91 5.78
N ASN A 150 9.20 -28.42 6.99
CA ASN A 150 8.66 -29.73 7.40
C ASN A 150 7.22 -29.64 7.94
N ASN A 151 6.86 -28.51 8.56
CA ASN A 151 5.53 -28.33 9.20
C ASN A 151 4.88 -26.99 8.86
N CYS A 152 5.58 -26.11 8.14
CA CYS A 152 5.10 -24.80 7.75
C CYS A 152 5.15 -24.71 6.22
N LEU A 153 3.99 -24.76 5.57
CA LEU A 153 3.83 -24.90 4.12
C LEU A 153 4.74 -25.97 3.52
N THR A 154 4.39 -27.24 3.72
CA THR A 154 5.29 -28.39 3.41
C THR A 154 5.98 -28.25 2.05
N GLY A 155 7.31 -28.24 2.05
CA GLY A 155 8.13 -28.12 0.83
C GLY A 155 8.22 -26.71 0.22
N THR A 156 7.72 -25.69 0.90
CA THR A 156 7.81 -24.28 0.51
C THR A 156 8.84 -23.57 1.38
N ASN A 157 9.62 -22.67 0.78
CA ASN A 157 10.51 -21.75 1.49
C ASN A 157 10.24 -20.32 1.01
N TRP A 158 10.78 -19.34 1.73
CA TRP A 158 10.89 -17.99 1.19
C TRP A 158 11.81 -18.00 -0.03
N TYR A 159 11.51 -17.13 -0.98
CA TYR A 159 12.41 -16.74 -2.05
C TYR A 159 12.82 -15.29 -1.80
N TYR A 160 14.12 -15.05 -1.58
CA TYR A 160 14.63 -13.72 -1.21
C TYR A 160 15.01 -12.91 -2.44
N ASP A 161 14.02 -12.27 -3.04
CA ASP A 161 14.19 -11.34 -4.14
C ASP A 161 14.70 -9.97 -3.71
N VAL A 162 15.16 -9.18 -4.68
CA VAL A 162 15.54 -7.77 -4.48
C VAL A 162 14.89 -6.84 -5.51
N VAL A 163 13.95 -7.36 -6.29
CA VAL A 163 13.14 -6.64 -7.30
C VAL A 163 11.74 -7.24 -7.37
N PRO A 164 10.71 -6.47 -7.79
CA PRO A 164 9.35 -6.99 -7.91
C PRO A 164 9.18 -8.05 -9.01
N GLY A 165 8.19 -8.93 -8.85
CA GLY A 165 7.67 -9.77 -9.93
C GLY A 165 8.46 -11.06 -10.18
N SER A 166 9.02 -11.66 -9.13
CA SER A 166 9.85 -12.86 -9.25
C SER A 166 9.06 -14.14 -9.53
N PRO A 167 9.57 -15.08 -10.37
CA PRO A 167 8.81 -16.24 -10.82
C PRO A 167 8.93 -17.50 -9.92
N GLY A 168 9.54 -17.43 -8.74
CA GLY A 168 9.85 -18.60 -7.92
C GLY A 168 9.46 -18.49 -6.45
N GLY A 169 8.95 -19.59 -5.87
CA GLY A 169 8.62 -19.68 -4.44
C GLY A 169 7.62 -18.63 -3.95
N ILE A 170 7.61 -18.39 -2.64
CA ILE A 170 6.91 -17.23 -2.06
C ILE A 170 7.94 -16.10 -1.95
N SER A 171 7.80 -15.05 -2.78
CA SER A 171 8.68 -13.88 -2.77
C SER A 171 8.58 -13.13 -1.44
N PHE A 172 9.67 -13.13 -0.67
CA PHE A 172 9.74 -12.35 0.57
C PHE A 172 9.69 -10.85 0.29
N PHE A 173 10.32 -10.41 -0.80
CA PHE A 173 10.30 -9.02 -1.24
C PHE A 173 8.88 -8.53 -1.50
N ASP A 174 8.07 -9.29 -2.26
CA ASP A 174 6.71 -8.89 -2.60
C ASP A 174 5.81 -8.89 -1.35
N VAL A 175 6.02 -9.83 -0.42
CA VAL A 175 5.33 -9.80 0.88
C VAL A 175 5.77 -8.58 1.71
N VAL A 176 7.05 -8.19 1.72
CA VAL A 176 7.48 -6.96 2.40
C VAL A 176 6.83 -5.72 1.77
N LEU A 177 6.74 -5.66 0.44
CA LEU A 177 6.05 -4.58 -0.25
C LEU A 177 4.58 -4.50 0.18
N HIS A 178 3.89 -5.64 0.15
CA HIS A 178 2.50 -5.79 0.55
C HIS A 178 2.27 -5.28 1.98
N GLU A 179 3.04 -5.79 2.93
CA GLU A 179 2.89 -5.46 4.34
C GLU A 179 3.20 -3.98 4.62
N ILE A 180 4.24 -3.41 4.01
CA ILE A 180 4.50 -1.97 4.12
C ILE A 180 3.34 -1.16 3.54
N GLY A 181 2.69 -1.64 2.47
CA GLY A 181 1.48 -1.05 1.88
C GLY A 181 0.37 -0.80 2.90
N HIS A 182 0.04 -1.80 3.74
CA HIS A 182 -0.89 -1.62 4.85
C HIS A 182 -0.40 -0.57 5.86
N GLY A 183 0.90 -0.60 6.18
CA GLY A 183 1.54 0.35 7.09
C GLY A 183 1.43 1.81 6.66
N ILE A 184 1.45 2.08 5.36
CA ILE A 184 1.47 3.43 4.80
C ILE A 184 0.10 3.93 4.33
N GLY A 185 -0.93 3.10 4.28
CA GLY A 185 -2.27 3.60 3.94
C GLY A 185 -3.31 2.62 3.42
N VAL A 186 -2.93 1.40 3.00
CA VAL A 186 -3.85 0.44 2.38
C VAL A 186 -4.63 -0.33 3.46
N SER A 187 -5.40 0.38 4.30
CA SER A 187 -6.27 -0.24 5.31
C SER A 187 -7.23 0.80 5.90
N THR A 188 -8.41 0.36 6.34
CA THR A 188 -9.31 1.19 7.17
C THR A 188 -9.06 0.95 8.67
N PHE A 189 -9.41 1.94 9.50
CA PHE A 189 -9.47 1.81 10.97
C PHE A 189 -10.90 1.52 11.47
N VAL A 190 -11.83 1.20 10.57
CA VAL A 190 -13.14 0.65 10.94
C VAL A 190 -12.97 -0.77 11.47
N ASP A 191 -13.58 -1.04 12.62
CA ASP A 191 -13.75 -2.42 13.09
C ASP A 191 -14.75 -3.12 12.18
N ILE A 192 -14.26 -3.91 11.24
CA ILE A 192 -15.05 -4.64 10.24
C ILE A 192 -16.00 -5.68 10.85
N SER A 193 -15.82 -6.08 12.12
CA SER A 193 -16.75 -7.00 12.80
C SER A 193 -17.99 -6.32 13.35
N THR A 194 -17.93 -4.99 13.53
CA THR A 194 -19.06 -4.19 14.06
C THR A 194 -19.47 -3.04 13.15
N GLY A 195 -18.66 -2.71 12.14
CA GLY A 195 -18.76 -1.50 11.31
C GLY A 195 -18.46 -0.20 12.07
N THR A 196 -17.89 -0.27 13.28
CA THR A 196 -17.64 0.89 14.12
C THR A 196 -16.37 1.62 13.71
N LYS A 197 -16.46 2.94 13.55
CA LYS A 197 -15.31 3.80 13.27
C LYS A 197 -14.40 3.96 14.50
N ALA A 198 -13.07 3.89 14.32
CA ALA A 198 -12.12 4.21 15.39
C ALA A 198 -12.37 5.62 15.94
N GLY A 199 -12.68 5.71 17.24
CA GLY A 199 -13.00 6.98 17.91
C GLY A 199 -14.22 7.74 17.34
N GLY A 200 -15.04 7.10 16.50
CA GLY A 200 -16.18 7.74 15.82
C GLY A 200 -15.83 8.59 14.59
N TYR A 201 -14.58 8.60 14.14
CA TYR A 201 -14.10 9.45 13.04
C TYR A 201 -13.83 8.65 11.77
N ASN A 202 -13.89 9.31 10.61
CA ASN A 202 -13.48 8.67 9.36
C ASN A 202 -11.97 8.44 9.36
N ASP A 203 -11.50 7.54 8.50
CA ASP A 203 -10.10 7.45 8.07
C ASP A 203 -9.99 7.74 6.56
N THR A 204 -8.81 8.12 6.09
CA THR A 204 -8.59 8.50 4.68
C THR A 204 -8.88 7.38 3.69
N TYR A 205 -8.68 6.11 4.06
CA TYR A 205 -8.96 4.99 3.17
C TYR A 205 -10.47 4.83 3.01
N MET A 206 -11.21 4.83 4.13
CA MET A 206 -12.66 4.63 4.11
C MET A 206 -13.43 5.77 3.43
N THR A 207 -12.84 6.95 3.22
CA THR A 207 -13.52 8.03 2.48
C THR A 207 -13.76 7.69 1.02
N PHE A 208 -13.06 6.70 0.49
CA PHE A 208 -13.18 6.21 -0.88
C PHE A 208 -13.84 4.84 -0.98
N LEU A 209 -14.32 4.26 0.14
CA LEU A 209 -15.08 3.03 0.09
C LEU A 209 -16.56 3.33 -0.16
N GLU A 210 -17.18 2.54 -1.04
CA GLU A 210 -18.63 2.54 -1.24
C GLU A 210 -19.21 1.13 -1.27
N ASP A 211 -20.52 1.06 -1.13
CA ASP A 211 -21.31 -0.13 -1.49
C ASP A 211 -22.31 0.27 -2.58
N HIS A 212 -22.14 -0.35 -3.75
CA HIS A 212 -22.89 -0.04 -4.96
C HIS A 212 -24.38 -0.45 -4.86
N ASN A 213 -24.69 -1.48 -4.07
CA ASN A 213 -26.08 -1.92 -3.85
C ASN A 213 -26.84 -0.99 -2.92
N LEU A 214 -26.13 -0.29 -2.03
CA LEU A 214 -26.75 0.63 -1.08
C LEU A 214 -27.01 1.98 -1.74
N GLY A 215 -28.22 2.17 -2.25
CA GLY A 215 -28.67 3.47 -2.76
C GLY A 215 -27.93 3.97 -4.01
N GLY A 216 -27.28 3.07 -4.76
CA GLY A 216 -26.55 3.38 -5.97
C GLY A 216 -25.14 3.94 -5.73
N GLY A 217 -24.42 3.46 -4.70
CA GLY A 217 -23.06 3.90 -4.37
C GLY A 217 -23.00 4.76 -3.09
N THR A 218 -23.62 4.32 -2.00
CA THR A 218 -23.47 5.01 -0.72
C THR A 218 -22.03 4.85 -0.24
N THR A 219 -21.36 5.94 0.11
CA THR A 219 -20.00 5.88 0.63
C THR A 219 -19.97 5.55 2.12
N TRP A 220 -18.93 4.83 2.55
CA TRP A 220 -18.73 4.40 3.93
C TRP A 220 -18.79 5.53 4.98
N PRO A 221 -18.36 6.79 4.72
CA PRO A 221 -18.47 7.88 5.69
C PRO A 221 -19.89 8.15 6.18
N VAL A 222 -20.89 8.03 5.30
CA VAL A 222 -22.29 8.34 5.62
C VAL A 222 -23.10 7.11 6.05
N MET A 223 -22.56 5.91 5.88
CA MET A 223 -23.18 4.67 6.34
C MET A 223 -23.33 4.61 7.87
N THR A 224 -24.33 3.87 8.33
CA THR A 224 -24.41 3.38 9.71
C THR A 224 -23.38 2.26 9.95
N ASN A 225 -23.14 1.91 11.22
CA ASN A 225 -22.28 0.76 11.56
C ASN A 225 -22.81 -0.54 10.94
N ALA A 226 -24.13 -0.77 11.00
CA ALA A 226 -24.75 -1.95 10.41
C ALA A 226 -24.57 -2.02 8.88
N GLN A 227 -24.63 -0.88 8.18
CA GLN A 227 -24.38 -0.83 6.73
C GLN A 227 -22.92 -1.13 6.38
N ARG A 228 -21.95 -0.57 7.13
CA ARG A 228 -20.53 -0.91 6.92
C ARG A 228 -20.25 -2.39 7.17
N LEU A 229 -20.84 -2.97 8.22
CA LEU A 229 -20.72 -4.40 8.49
C LEU A 229 -21.28 -5.27 7.35
N ALA A 230 -22.42 -4.87 6.77
CA ALA A 230 -23.00 -5.57 5.63
C ALA A 230 -22.13 -5.43 4.37
N SER A 231 -21.67 -4.22 4.06
CA SER A 231 -20.75 -3.95 2.93
C SER A 231 -19.45 -4.74 3.06
N ALA A 232 -18.91 -4.92 4.27
CA ALA A 232 -17.67 -5.66 4.50
C ALA A 232 -17.68 -7.15 4.04
N ILE A 233 -18.87 -7.69 3.72
CA ILE A 233 -19.08 -9.03 3.17
C ILE A 233 -19.88 -9.04 1.86
N ASP A 234 -20.09 -7.87 1.23
CA ASP A 234 -20.86 -7.73 -0.01
C ASP A 234 -19.93 -7.56 -1.23
N GLY A 235 -18.93 -8.43 -1.38
CA GLY A 235 -18.27 -8.63 -2.67
C GLY A 235 -19.27 -9.29 -3.62
N PRO A 236 -19.52 -8.76 -4.84
CA PRO A 236 -18.67 -7.85 -5.62
C PRO A 236 -19.07 -6.36 -5.59
N ASN A 237 -19.92 -5.92 -4.66
CA ASN A 237 -20.55 -4.60 -4.68
C ASN A 237 -19.81 -3.53 -3.86
N THR A 238 -18.81 -3.95 -3.08
CA THR A 238 -17.98 -3.02 -2.31
C THR A 238 -16.75 -2.63 -3.13
N HIS A 239 -16.58 -1.32 -3.31
CA HIS A 239 -15.60 -0.76 -4.23
C HIS A 239 -14.71 0.29 -3.56
N PHE A 240 -13.56 0.55 -4.18
CA PHE A 240 -12.77 1.75 -3.94
C PHE A 240 -12.97 2.73 -5.09
N VAL A 241 -13.41 3.95 -4.79
CA VAL A 241 -13.88 4.95 -5.77
C VAL A 241 -13.07 6.26 -5.70
N GLY A 242 -11.78 6.13 -5.44
CA GLY A 242 -10.83 7.24 -5.60
C GLY A 242 -10.64 7.62 -7.07
N SER A 243 -10.35 8.89 -7.32
CA SER A 243 -10.25 9.45 -8.67
C SER A 243 -9.07 8.91 -9.48
N ALA A 244 -7.91 8.72 -8.85
CA ALA A 244 -6.73 8.16 -9.51
C ALA A 244 -6.96 6.69 -9.85
N VAL A 245 -7.59 5.93 -8.94
CA VAL A 245 -8.03 4.55 -9.23
C VAL A 245 -9.03 4.53 -10.39
N GLN A 246 -10.02 5.42 -10.37
CA GLN A 246 -11.03 5.51 -11.42
C GLN A 246 -10.42 5.84 -12.79
N ASP A 247 -9.41 6.73 -12.85
CA ASP A 247 -8.71 7.07 -14.09
C ASP A 247 -8.07 5.82 -14.74
N ILE A 248 -7.58 4.86 -13.94
CA ILE A 248 -7.06 3.58 -14.45
C ILE A 248 -8.19 2.67 -14.90
N VAL A 249 -9.25 2.52 -14.10
CA VAL A 249 -10.42 1.68 -14.46
C VAL A 249 -11.04 2.15 -15.79
N ASP A 250 -11.18 3.46 -15.99
CA ASP A 250 -11.75 4.07 -17.21
C ASP A 250 -10.89 3.86 -18.45
N THR A 251 -9.61 3.50 -18.31
CA THR A 251 -8.77 3.12 -19.45
C THR A 251 -9.18 1.77 -20.06
N GLY A 252 -9.89 0.94 -19.29
CA GLY A 252 -10.26 -0.42 -19.65
C GLY A 252 -9.06 -1.38 -19.69
N CYS A 253 -7.95 -1.05 -19.03
CA CYS A 253 -6.75 -1.87 -19.06
C CYS A 253 -6.86 -3.11 -18.17
N LEU A 254 -7.66 -3.09 -17.10
CA LEU A 254 -7.81 -4.22 -16.18
C LEU A 254 -8.64 -5.31 -16.85
N THR A 255 -8.19 -6.56 -16.73
CA THR A 255 -8.87 -7.75 -17.25
C THR A 255 -9.74 -8.44 -16.19
N GLY A 256 -9.62 -8.04 -14.91
CA GLY A 256 -10.43 -8.51 -13.79
C GLY A 256 -10.51 -7.50 -12.63
N GLY A 257 -11.24 -7.84 -11.56
CA GLY A 257 -11.34 -7.02 -10.34
C GLY A 257 -12.19 -5.76 -10.45
N VAL A 258 -13.05 -5.67 -11.47
CA VAL A 258 -13.96 -4.55 -11.66
C VAL A 258 -15.41 -5.05 -11.74
N ASN A 259 -16.33 -4.29 -11.14
CA ASN A 259 -17.77 -4.50 -11.27
C ASN A 259 -18.41 -3.21 -11.80
N GLY A 260 -18.96 -3.28 -13.01
CA GLY A 260 -19.33 -2.09 -13.76
C GLY A 260 -18.09 -1.26 -14.09
N ASN A 261 -18.04 -0.03 -13.60
CA ASN A 261 -16.93 0.90 -13.79
C ASN A 261 -16.11 1.13 -12.51
N HIS A 262 -16.22 0.29 -11.48
CA HIS A 262 -15.50 0.50 -10.22
C HIS A 262 -14.60 -0.68 -9.87
N ALA A 263 -13.45 -0.37 -9.24
CA ALA A 263 -12.52 -1.35 -8.72
C ALA A 263 -13.07 -2.01 -7.46
N MET A 264 -13.08 -3.34 -7.43
CA MET A 264 -13.55 -4.13 -6.31
C MET A 264 -12.48 -4.24 -5.22
N VAL A 265 -12.91 -4.09 -3.97
CA VAL A 265 -12.10 -4.46 -2.79
C VAL A 265 -12.53 -5.84 -2.29
N TYR A 266 -11.62 -6.54 -1.62
CA TYR A 266 -11.89 -7.87 -1.08
C TYR A 266 -12.90 -7.82 0.07
N ALA A 267 -14.15 -8.13 -0.21
CA ALA A 267 -15.26 -8.16 0.75
C ALA A 267 -15.89 -9.57 0.82
N PRO A 268 -15.16 -10.60 1.30
CA PRO A 268 -15.63 -11.98 1.29
C PRO A 268 -16.76 -12.22 2.28
N ASN A 269 -17.62 -13.19 1.97
CA ASN A 269 -18.59 -13.74 2.93
C ASN A 269 -18.22 -15.20 3.27
N PRO A 270 -17.91 -15.54 4.54
CA PRO A 270 -17.90 -14.66 5.71
C PRO A 270 -16.63 -13.78 5.79
N LEU A 271 -16.66 -12.78 6.69
CA LEU A 271 -15.50 -11.92 7.00
C LEU A 271 -14.22 -12.73 7.23
N ARG A 272 -13.11 -12.18 6.75
CA ARG A 272 -11.75 -12.66 7.03
C ARG A 272 -11.04 -11.59 7.85
N GLN A 273 -10.88 -11.84 9.14
CA GLN A 273 -10.17 -10.92 10.03
C GLN A 273 -8.74 -10.71 9.53
N GLY A 274 -8.32 -9.44 9.45
CA GLY A 274 -7.03 -9.06 8.89
C GLY A 274 -6.99 -8.97 7.35
N SER A 275 -8.05 -9.37 6.64
CA SER A 275 -8.08 -9.32 5.17
C SER A 275 -9.23 -8.51 4.59
N SER A 276 -10.47 -8.71 5.05
CA SER A 276 -11.63 -8.02 4.48
C SER A 276 -11.42 -6.50 4.45
N ILE A 277 -11.74 -5.88 3.31
CA ILE A 277 -11.74 -4.44 3.04
C ILE A 277 -10.37 -3.77 2.93
N SER A 278 -9.29 -4.42 3.39
CA SER A 278 -7.93 -3.87 3.31
C SER A 278 -7.13 -4.39 2.12
N HIS A 279 -7.77 -5.08 1.18
CA HIS A 279 -7.13 -5.68 0.01
C HIS A 279 -7.95 -5.40 -1.25
N TRP A 280 -7.30 -5.47 -2.41
CA TRP A 280 -8.00 -5.59 -3.68
C TRP A 280 -8.67 -6.96 -3.79
N ASP A 281 -9.75 -7.04 -4.56
CA ASP A 281 -10.41 -8.33 -4.81
C ASP A 281 -9.44 -9.33 -5.46
N THR A 282 -9.60 -10.61 -5.15
CA THR A 282 -8.74 -11.70 -5.65
C THR A 282 -8.83 -11.94 -7.16
N THR A 283 -9.71 -11.21 -7.85
CA THR A 283 -9.81 -11.22 -9.31
C THR A 283 -9.14 -10.01 -9.95
N MET A 284 -8.50 -9.14 -9.17
CA MET A 284 -7.85 -7.91 -9.65
C MET A 284 -6.62 -8.22 -10.51
N GLU A 285 -6.81 -8.14 -11.83
CA GLU A 285 -5.84 -8.65 -12.79
C GLU A 285 -5.67 -7.72 -13.99
N ARG A 286 -4.46 -7.71 -14.56
CA ARG A 286 -4.16 -7.22 -15.90
C ARG A 286 -3.30 -8.24 -16.66
N ASP A 287 -3.81 -8.77 -17.76
CA ASP A 287 -3.08 -9.63 -18.69
C ASP A 287 -2.38 -10.83 -17.99
N GLY A 288 -3.06 -11.48 -17.04
CA GLY A 288 -2.52 -12.60 -16.27
C GLY A 288 -1.63 -12.21 -15.09
N VAL A 289 -1.54 -10.93 -14.75
CA VAL A 289 -0.78 -10.41 -13.59
C VAL A 289 -1.76 -9.94 -12.52
N SER A 290 -1.68 -10.53 -11.32
CA SER A 290 -2.45 -10.16 -10.12
C SER A 290 -1.94 -8.88 -9.44
N GLU A 291 -2.80 -8.23 -8.67
CA GLU A 291 -2.44 -7.10 -7.81
C GLU A 291 -1.66 -7.56 -6.56
N ILE A 292 -0.57 -6.86 -6.22
CA ILE A 292 0.29 -7.16 -5.07
C ILE A 292 -0.40 -7.06 -3.69
N MET A 293 -1.45 -6.25 -3.56
CA MET A 293 -2.29 -6.05 -2.37
C MET A 293 -3.57 -6.90 -2.43
N GLU A 294 -3.60 -7.97 -3.22
CA GLU A 294 -4.55 -9.08 -3.03
C GLU A 294 -4.28 -9.82 -1.70
N PRO A 295 -5.29 -10.45 -1.07
CA PRO A 295 -5.14 -11.07 0.25
C PRO A 295 -4.30 -12.36 0.27
N PHE A 296 -3.84 -12.85 -0.88
CA PHE A 296 -3.03 -14.05 -1.00
C PHE A 296 -1.77 -13.75 -1.80
N ALA A 297 -0.64 -14.30 -1.39
CA ALA A 297 0.60 -14.17 -2.16
C ALA A 297 0.48 -14.91 -3.49
N VAL A 298 0.54 -14.16 -4.59
CA VAL A 298 0.53 -14.69 -5.96
C VAL A 298 1.92 -14.47 -6.58
N PRO A 299 2.59 -15.52 -7.08
CA PRO A 299 3.87 -15.36 -7.78
C PRO A 299 3.75 -14.40 -8.96
N GLY A 300 4.69 -13.46 -9.08
CA GLY A 300 4.70 -12.48 -10.17
C GLY A 300 3.67 -11.36 -10.05
N ALA A 301 3.02 -11.19 -8.88
CA ALA A 301 2.12 -10.05 -8.63
C ALA A 301 2.83 -8.70 -8.83
N SER A 302 2.04 -7.67 -9.14
CA SER A 302 2.56 -6.33 -9.42
C SER A 302 1.61 -5.25 -8.93
N PHE A 303 2.08 -4.00 -8.94
CA PHE A 303 1.23 -2.85 -8.65
C PHE A 303 0.34 -2.55 -9.86
N LEU A 304 -0.97 -2.69 -9.72
CA LEU A 304 -1.94 -2.35 -10.78
C LEU A 304 -2.75 -1.10 -10.42
N LEU A 305 -3.13 -0.96 -9.14
CA LEU A 305 -3.96 0.14 -8.62
C LEU A 305 -3.46 0.70 -7.29
N THR A 306 -2.55 0.00 -6.60
CA THR A 306 -2.14 0.37 -5.25
C THR A 306 -1.47 1.75 -5.18
N PHE A 307 -0.70 2.16 -6.19
CA PHE A 307 -0.11 3.51 -6.20
C PHE A 307 -1.16 4.60 -6.40
N GLU A 308 -2.16 4.35 -7.23
CA GLU A 308 -3.28 5.26 -7.46
C GLU A 308 -4.14 5.39 -6.21
N LEU A 309 -4.36 4.30 -5.48
CA LEU A 309 -5.00 4.35 -4.17
C LEU A 309 -4.19 5.20 -3.19
N LEU A 310 -2.86 5.04 -3.15
CA LEU A 310 -1.99 5.84 -2.29
C LEU A 310 -2.04 7.33 -2.69
N GLU A 311 -2.13 7.63 -3.99
CA GLU A 311 -2.35 8.99 -4.49
C GLU A 311 -3.67 9.56 -3.97
N ASP A 312 -4.78 8.83 -4.11
CA ASP A 312 -6.12 9.24 -3.68
C ASP A 312 -6.18 9.55 -2.18
N ILE A 313 -5.53 8.74 -1.32
CA ILE A 313 -5.50 9.01 0.13
C ILE A 313 -4.57 10.16 0.53
N GLY A 314 -3.71 10.64 -0.37
CA GLY A 314 -2.91 11.85 -0.16
C GLY A 314 -1.40 11.68 -0.19
N TRP A 315 -0.86 10.54 -0.65
CA TRP A 315 0.57 10.42 -0.94
C TRP A 315 0.99 11.21 -2.19
N GLY A 316 0.04 11.73 -2.97
CA GLY A 316 0.30 12.45 -4.22
C GLY A 316 0.70 11.47 -5.34
N PRO A 317 1.21 11.96 -6.49
CA PRO A 317 1.68 11.07 -7.53
C PRO A 317 2.77 10.14 -6.99
N THR A 318 2.50 8.84 -7.01
CA THR A 318 3.39 7.80 -6.49
C THR A 318 3.57 6.70 -7.53
N GLY A 319 4.61 5.89 -7.35
CA GLY A 319 4.86 4.72 -8.19
C GLY A 319 5.65 4.97 -9.48
N PRO A 320 6.11 3.90 -10.13
CA PRO A 320 6.59 3.97 -11.49
C PRO A 320 5.41 4.27 -12.42
N ALA A 321 5.69 4.75 -13.63
CA ALA A 321 4.63 4.98 -14.61
C ALA A 321 3.81 3.70 -14.83
N ASN A 322 2.52 3.75 -14.48
CA ASN A 322 1.62 2.62 -14.69
C ASN A 322 1.39 2.44 -16.20
N ALA A 323 1.49 1.19 -16.68
CA ALA A 323 1.30 0.83 -18.08
C ALA A 323 -0.10 1.23 -18.61
N CYS A 324 -1.07 1.39 -17.72
CA CYS A 324 -2.42 1.84 -18.02
C CYS A 324 -2.54 3.35 -18.19
N THR A 325 -1.62 4.16 -17.64
CA THR A 325 -1.73 5.62 -17.69
C THR A 325 -1.46 6.13 -19.11
N LYS A 326 -2.50 6.63 -19.80
CA LYS A 326 -2.30 7.52 -20.94
C LYS A 326 -1.65 8.80 -20.41
N ARG A 327 -0.34 8.97 -20.61
CA ARG A 327 0.29 10.28 -20.36
C ARG A 327 -0.51 11.34 -21.10
N ARG A 328 -1.12 12.29 -20.38
CA ARG A 328 -1.55 13.55 -20.97
C ARG A 328 -0.27 14.23 -21.47
N VAL A 329 0.12 13.93 -22.70
CA VAL A 329 1.10 14.73 -23.42
C VAL A 329 0.42 16.08 -23.62
N ILE A 330 0.69 17.02 -22.72
CA ILE A 330 0.38 18.42 -22.97
C ILE A 330 1.38 18.85 -24.05
N ILE A 331 1.01 18.64 -25.32
CA ILE A 331 1.68 19.28 -26.43
C ILE A 331 1.29 20.75 -26.33
N ILE A 332 2.12 21.55 -25.67
CA ILE A 332 2.09 23.00 -25.86
C ILE A 332 2.80 23.21 -27.21
N SER A 333 2.03 23.30 -28.29
CA SER A 333 2.55 23.84 -29.54
C SER A 333 2.74 25.34 -29.33
N GLU A 334 3.95 25.84 -29.59
CA GLU A 334 4.23 27.27 -29.76
C GLU A 334 3.37 27.89 -30.87
#